data_AF-A0A397A3H5-F1
#
_entry.id   AF-A0A397A3H5-F1
#
_cell.length_a   1.000
_cell.length_b   1.000
_cell.length_c   1.000
_cell.angle_alpha   90.00
_cell.angle_beta   90.00
_cell.angle_gamma   90.00
#
_symmetry.space_group_name_H-M   'P 1'
#
loop_
_entity.id
_entity.type
_entity.pdbx_description
1 polymer ?
#
loop_
_entity_poly.entity_id
_entity_poly.type
_entity_poly.pdbx_seq_one_letter_code
_entity_poly.pdbx_strand_id
1 'polypeptide(L)'
;MGVARSHRGHGLGAALGLFEKAGKDDSSSPAGISSAALEALANDKKGGVKLVDTLQAMTHNLAMTEASAEGGLGLLMGRPKFSPKTDPHLVTVLSGILKTKAKFALQPRLLACQSLNYLIKLDIRMSDGKKASEYMAMYLDIMDEVAMHHQHESLAKHLAEEATNGLEVACQSHPAAFRDLCQPDPLAKLLGFLTFASTMHVNVLLTTLSLLQKVCQRVHFHTKPPSSSSAPHRKLPHAKPAAPQAALPTIMAALETYIGHINPRVQVGAIKCMTVLFHRTPLHEHLTASVTRQLLHIMVAPSTDDGGSHDASRAA
;
A
#
# COMPACT_ATOMS: atom_id res chain seq x y z
N MET A 1 -31.33 24.24 -42.70
CA MET A 1 -31.09 23.08 -41.81
C MET A 1 -29.58 22.98 -41.60
N GLY A 2 -29.13 23.21 -40.36
CA GLY A 2 -27.72 23.43 -40.03
C GLY A 2 -26.94 22.14 -39.83
N VAL A 3 -25.73 22.08 -40.40
CA VAL A 3 -24.75 21.02 -40.19
C VAL A 3 -23.82 21.48 -39.07
N ALA A 4 -23.91 20.84 -37.91
CA ALA A 4 -23.02 21.11 -36.78
C ALA A 4 -21.65 20.47 -37.02
N ARG A 5 -20.65 21.33 -37.27
CA ARG A 5 -19.22 20.98 -37.22
C ARG A 5 -18.85 20.57 -35.79
N SER A 6 -18.54 19.29 -35.58
CA SER A 6 -17.91 18.82 -34.36
C SER A 6 -16.40 19.11 -34.44
N HIS A 7 -15.97 20.19 -33.78
CA HIS A 7 -14.57 20.43 -33.48
C HIS A 7 -14.13 19.44 -32.37
N ARG A 8 -13.59 18.28 -32.75
CA ARG A 8 -12.83 17.43 -31.83
C ARG A 8 -11.44 18.05 -31.64
N GLY A 9 -11.26 18.69 -30.49
CA GLY A 9 -9.99 19.24 -30.05
C GLY A 9 -8.86 18.23 -30.19
N HIS A 10 -7.86 18.59 -31.00
CA HIS A 10 -6.59 17.89 -31.06
C HIS A 10 -5.83 18.20 -29.77
N GLY A 11 -5.79 17.24 -28.85
CA GLY A 11 -4.97 17.35 -27.65
C GLY A 11 -3.50 17.48 -28.02
N LEU A 12 -2.79 18.37 -27.32
CA LEU A 12 -1.37 18.70 -27.54
C LEU A 12 -0.44 17.47 -27.55
N GLY A 13 -0.84 16.35 -26.95
CA GLY A 13 -0.10 15.08 -27.00
C GLY A 13 -0.01 14.44 -28.41
N ALA A 14 -1.06 14.57 -29.23
CA ALA A 14 -1.07 14.04 -30.59
C ALA A 14 -0.19 14.88 -31.55
N ALA A 15 -0.01 16.18 -31.25
CA ALA A 15 0.84 17.08 -32.02
C ALA A 15 2.34 16.87 -31.77
N LEU A 16 2.71 16.16 -30.70
CA LEU A 16 4.10 15.89 -30.32
C LEU A 16 4.58 14.47 -30.69
N GLY A 17 3.73 13.65 -31.32
CA GLY A 17 4.08 12.27 -31.69
C GLY A 17 4.36 11.33 -30.51
N LEU A 18 3.93 11.70 -29.30
CA LEU A 18 4.19 10.96 -28.06
C LEU A 18 3.14 9.88 -27.75
N PHE A 19 2.01 9.91 -28.44
CA PHE A 19 0.92 8.93 -28.28
C PHE A 19 0.67 8.25 -29.62
N GLU A 20 0.47 6.93 -29.60
CA GLU A 20 0.05 6.20 -30.80
C GLU A 20 -1.32 6.71 -31.28
N LYS A 21 -1.41 6.99 -32.58
CA LYS A 21 -2.62 7.49 -33.22
C LYS A 21 -3.70 6.42 -33.10
N ALA A 22 -4.90 6.79 -32.64
CA ALA A 22 -6.06 5.92 -32.60
C ALA A 22 -6.47 5.51 -34.02
N GLY A 23 -5.81 4.49 -34.55
CA GLY A 23 -5.95 3.99 -35.90
C GLY A 23 -5.65 2.50 -35.91
N LYS A 24 -6.65 1.71 -35.52
CA LYS A 24 -6.85 0.32 -35.96
C LYS A 24 -5.60 -0.57 -35.95
N ASP A 25 -4.88 -0.60 -34.84
CA ASP A 25 -3.97 -1.69 -34.47
C ASP A 25 -4.38 -2.17 -33.08
N ASP A 26 -4.77 -3.44 -32.96
CA ASP A 26 -5.18 -4.12 -31.72
C ASP A 26 -3.99 -4.32 -30.72
N SER A 27 -3.02 -3.41 -30.70
CA SER A 27 -1.74 -3.59 -29.97
C SER A 27 -1.22 -2.36 -29.23
N SER A 28 -2.02 -1.30 -29.07
CA SER A 28 -1.62 -0.13 -28.28
C SER A 28 -1.49 -0.48 -26.79
N SER A 29 -0.34 -0.18 -26.19
CA SER A 29 -0.11 -0.35 -24.74
C SER A 29 -1.18 0.37 -23.91
N PRO A 30 -1.75 -0.23 -22.84
CA PRO A 30 -2.73 0.43 -21.97
C PRO A 30 -2.23 1.75 -21.37
N ALA A 31 -0.92 1.89 -21.23
CA ALA A 31 -0.29 3.12 -20.73
C ALA A 31 -0.36 4.28 -21.75
N GLY A 32 -0.54 3.99 -23.05
CA GLY A 32 -0.53 4.98 -24.12
C GLY A 32 0.84 5.59 -24.42
N ILE A 33 1.90 5.14 -23.73
CA ILE A 33 3.29 5.56 -23.91
C ILE A 33 4.25 4.39 -23.69
N SER A 34 5.40 4.38 -24.37
CA SER A 34 6.46 3.39 -24.18
C SER A 34 7.39 3.77 -23.03
N SER A 35 8.07 2.78 -22.42
CA SER A 35 9.08 3.01 -21.38
C SER A 35 10.20 3.94 -21.85
N ALA A 36 10.69 3.76 -23.07
CA ALA A 36 11.74 4.58 -23.66
C ALA A 36 11.34 6.06 -23.80
N ALA A 37 10.10 6.34 -24.23
CA ALA A 37 9.59 7.70 -24.36
C ALA A 37 9.41 8.36 -22.98
N LEU A 38 8.89 7.61 -22.00
CA LEU A 38 8.76 8.10 -20.63
C LEU A 38 10.12 8.37 -19.98
N GLU A 39 11.10 7.49 -20.20
CA GLU A 39 12.47 7.65 -19.69
C GLU A 39 13.18 8.86 -20.32
N ALA A 40 13.01 9.07 -21.61
CA ALA A 40 13.53 10.26 -22.29
C ALA A 40 12.94 11.56 -21.68
N LEU A 41 11.62 11.60 -21.47
CA LEU A 41 10.95 12.73 -20.80
C LEU A 41 11.43 12.91 -19.35
N ALA A 42 11.61 11.82 -18.61
CA ALA A 42 12.11 11.85 -17.24
C ALA A 42 13.56 12.36 -17.14
N ASN A 43 14.34 12.28 -18.22
CA ASN A 43 15.72 12.77 -18.29
C ASN A 43 15.84 14.17 -18.92
N ASP A 44 14.76 14.71 -19.49
CA ASP A 44 14.75 16.08 -20.01
C ASP A 44 14.71 17.12 -18.88
N LYS A 45 15.80 17.88 -18.72
CA LYS A 45 15.93 18.95 -17.72
C LYS A 45 14.89 20.06 -17.85
N LYS A 46 14.29 20.24 -19.04
CA LYS A 46 13.24 21.24 -19.31
C LYS A 46 11.85 20.61 -19.42
N GLY A 47 11.76 19.29 -19.28
CA GLY A 47 10.56 18.50 -19.53
C GLY A 47 9.60 18.36 -18.35
N GLY A 48 9.82 19.04 -17.22
CA GLY A 48 9.07 18.81 -15.98
C GLY A 48 7.54 18.88 -16.12
N VAL A 49 7.03 19.92 -16.79
CA VAL A 49 5.58 20.07 -17.06
C VAL A 49 5.08 18.95 -17.98
N LYS A 50 5.80 18.66 -19.07
CA LYS A 50 5.44 17.60 -20.02
C LYS A 50 5.43 16.22 -19.36
N LEU A 51 6.35 15.98 -18.42
CA LEU A 51 6.39 14.74 -17.65
C LEU A 51 5.13 14.59 -16.79
N VAL A 52 4.70 15.65 -16.10
CA VAL A 52 3.46 15.64 -15.32
C VAL A 52 2.25 15.35 -16.21
N ASP A 53 2.10 16.08 -17.32
CA ASP A 53 0.98 15.88 -18.25
C ASP A 53 0.93 14.44 -18.79
N THR A 54 2.11 13.89 -19.12
CA THR A 54 2.25 12.53 -19.62
C THR A 54 1.90 11.49 -18.56
N LEU A 55 2.40 11.65 -17.33
CA LEU A 55 2.09 10.75 -16.21
C LEU A 55 0.60 10.81 -15.85
N GLN A 56 -0.01 11.99 -15.91
CA GLN A 56 -1.44 12.16 -15.66
C GLN A 56 -2.29 11.46 -16.73
N ALA A 57 -1.95 11.64 -18.02
CA ALA A 57 -2.62 10.96 -19.12
C ALA A 57 -2.47 9.43 -19.02
N MET A 58 -1.27 8.95 -18.69
CA MET A 58 -1.02 7.53 -18.47
C MET A 58 -1.82 6.97 -17.30
N THR A 59 -1.84 7.67 -16.15
CA THR A 59 -2.63 7.27 -14.97
C THR A 59 -4.11 7.15 -15.33
N HIS A 60 -4.65 8.11 -16.09
CA HIS A 60 -6.03 8.07 -16.57
C HIS A 60 -6.31 6.86 -17.46
N ASN A 61 -5.45 6.59 -18.45
CA ASN A 61 -5.63 5.44 -19.35
C ASN A 61 -5.59 4.10 -18.61
N LEU A 62 -4.66 3.97 -17.66
CA LEU A 62 -4.55 2.78 -16.82
C LEU A 62 -5.77 2.58 -15.92
N ALA A 63 -6.28 3.65 -15.31
CA ALA A 63 -7.50 3.61 -14.52
C ALA A 63 -8.73 3.20 -15.35
N MET A 64 -8.88 3.74 -16.56
CA MET A 64 -9.95 3.35 -17.49
C MET A 64 -9.83 1.87 -17.90
N THR A 65 -8.60 1.38 -18.09
CA THR A 65 -8.34 -0.02 -18.43
C THR A 65 -8.70 -0.95 -17.27
N GLU A 66 -8.28 -0.62 -16.03
CA GLU A 66 -8.65 -1.37 -14.83
C GLU A 66 -10.18 -1.43 -14.67
N ALA A 67 -10.86 -0.29 -14.72
CA ALA A 67 -12.32 -0.23 -14.61
C ALA A 67 -13.04 -1.03 -15.70
N SER A 68 -12.52 -1.04 -16.93
CA SER A 68 -13.06 -1.84 -18.03
C SER A 68 -12.83 -3.34 -17.84
N ALA A 69 -11.69 -3.72 -17.23
CA ALA A 69 -11.40 -5.10 -16.89
C ALA A 69 -12.29 -5.62 -15.75
N GLU A 70 -12.73 -4.75 -14.84
CA GLU A 70 -13.66 -5.08 -13.75
C GLU A 70 -15.14 -5.03 -14.19
N GLY A 71 -15.49 -4.18 -15.16
CA GLY A 71 -16.87 -3.78 -15.45
C GLY A 71 -17.66 -4.58 -16.51
N GLY A 72 -17.11 -5.60 -17.18
CA GLY A 72 -17.78 -6.25 -18.32
C GLY A 72 -17.79 -7.77 -18.26
N LEU A 73 -18.95 -8.40 -18.01
CA LEU A 73 -19.24 -9.83 -18.23
C LEU A 73 -18.37 -10.87 -17.45
N GLY A 74 -17.40 -10.45 -16.64
CA GLY A 74 -16.48 -11.34 -15.91
C GLY A 74 -17.12 -12.19 -14.79
N LEU A 75 -18.33 -11.84 -14.34
CA LEU A 75 -19.08 -12.62 -13.35
C LEU A 75 -19.78 -13.87 -13.94
N LEU A 76 -19.99 -13.94 -15.26
CA LEU A 76 -20.73 -15.04 -15.90
C LEU A 76 -19.88 -15.90 -16.85
N MET A 77 -18.71 -15.44 -17.30
CA MET A 77 -17.86 -16.16 -18.25
C MET A 77 -16.40 -16.38 -17.78
N GLY A 78 -16.12 -16.10 -16.50
CA GLY A 78 -14.74 -16.06 -15.99
C GLY A 78 -14.00 -14.84 -16.54
N ARG A 79 -13.01 -14.35 -15.78
CA ARG A 79 -12.18 -13.21 -16.20
C ARG A 79 -11.67 -13.48 -17.62
N PRO A 80 -11.98 -12.61 -18.61
CA PRO A 80 -11.26 -12.63 -19.88
C PRO A 80 -9.76 -12.61 -19.55
N LYS A 81 -8.96 -13.44 -20.22
CA LYS A 81 -7.49 -13.34 -20.16
C LYS A 81 -7.07 -12.05 -20.86
N PHE A 82 -7.42 -10.91 -20.29
CA PHE A 82 -6.88 -9.62 -20.66
C PHE A 82 -5.45 -9.63 -20.11
N SER A 83 -4.51 -10.12 -20.92
CA SER A 83 -3.08 -9.86 -20.71
C SER A 83 -2.73 -8.75 -21.68
N PRO A 84 -2.99 -7.47 -21.35
CA PRO A 84 -2.46 -6.41 -22.17
C PRO A 84 -0.94 -6.59 -22.24
N LYS A 85 -0.34 -6.39 -23.41
CA LYS A 85 1.12 -6.38 -23.54
C LYS A 85 1.65 -5.14 -22.85
N THR A 86 1.82 -5.23 -21.55
CA THR A 86 2.40 -4.17 -20.74
C THR A 86 3.90 -4.16 -20.99
N ASP A 87 4.45 -3.01 -21.37
CA ASP A 87 5.89 -2.84 -21.50
C ASP A 87 6.58 -3.16 -20.17
N PRO A 88 7.41 -4.23 -20.08
CA PRO A 88 7.98 -4.68 -18.82
C PRO A 88 8.97 -3.67 -18.21
N HIS A 89 9.49 -2.73 -19.01
CA HIS A 89 10.42 -1.70 -18.54
C HIS A 89 9.69 -0.49 -17.95
N LEU A 90 8.39 -0.34 -18.21
CA LEU A 90 7.62 0.80 -17.72
C LEU A 90 7.58 0.86 -16.19
N VAL A 91 7.46 -0.30 -15.54
CA VAL A 91 7.52 -0.41 -14.08
C VAL A 91 8.87 0.06 -13.52
N THR A 92 9.96 -0.26 -14.21
CA THR A 92 11.32 0.18 -13.82
C THR A 92 11.44 1.70 -13.91
N VAL A 93 10.98 2.31 -15.00
CA VAL A 93 11.03 3.77 -15.19
C VAL A 93 10.19 4.49 -14.13
N LEU A 94 8.97 4.01 -13.87
CA LEU A 94 8.08 4.58 -12.85
C LEU A 94 8.65 4.44 -11.44
N SER A 95 9.22 3.28 -11.12
CA SER A 95 9.93 3.07 -9.85
C SER A 95 11.12 4.03 -9.71
N GLY A 96 11.84 4.30 -10.80
CA GLY A 96 12.91 5.28 -10.84
C GLY A 96 12.43 6.71 -10.57
N ILE A 97 11.33 7.13 -11.19
CA ILE A 97 10.72 8.44 -10.94
C ILE A 97 10.29 8.56 -9.47
N LEU A 98 9.62 7.52 -8.95
CA LEU A 98 9.08 7.49 -7.60
C LEU A 98 10.16 7.56 -6.50
N LYS A 99 11.28 6.83 -6.67
CA LYS A 99 12.37 6.77 -5.67
C LYS A 99 13.31 7.98 -5.70
N THR A 100 13.46 8.67 -6.83
CA THR A 100 14.52 9.68 -7.01
C THR A 100 14.09 11.07 -6.54
N LYS A 101 13.95 11.26 -5.22
CA LYS A 101 13.51 12.52 -4.60
C LYS A 101 14.35 13.75 -4.95
N ALA A 102 15.65 13.56 -5.19
CA ALA A 102 16.55 14.65 -5.55
C ALA A 102 16.28 15.22 -6.96
N LYS A 103 15.63 14.44 -7.83
CA LYS A 103 15.38 14.79 -9.22
C LYS A 103 13.93 15.16 -9.49
N PHE A 104 12.98 14.50 -8.82
CA PHE A 104 11.55 14.66 -9.10
C PHE A 104 10.81 15.26 -7.91
N ALA A 105 10.01 16.29 -8.18
CA ALA A 105 9.09 16.85 -7.21
C ALA A 105 7.98 15.84 -6.82
N LEU A 106 7.22 16.14 -5.77
CA LEU A 106 6.16 15.27 -5.25
C LEU A 106 5.09 14.92 -6.28
N GLN A 107 4.69 15.85 -7.16
CA GLN A 107 3.60 15.61 -8.12
C GLN A 107 3.93 14.51 -9.15
N PRO A 108 5.08 14.56 -9.89
CA PRO A 108 5.51 13.44 -10.72
C PRO A 108 5.64 12.12 -9.95
N ARG A 109 6.14 12.16 -8.70
CA ARG A 109 6.27 10.96 -7.86
C ARG A 109 4.91 10.36 -7.53
N LEU A 110 3.93 11.17 -7.15
CA LEU A 110 2.56 10.73 -6.88
C LEU A 110 1.94 10.06 -8.12
N LEU A 111 2.00 10.72 -9.28
CA LEU A 111 1.44 10.16 -10.52
C LEU A 111 2.15 8.86 -10.93
N ALA A 112 3.46 8.78 -10.72
CA ALA A 112 4.22 7.56 -10.94
C ALA A 112 3.78 6.42 -9.99
N CYS A 113 3.54 6.73 -8.72
CA CYS A 113 3.02 5.79 -7.72
C CYS A 113 1.62 5.26 -8.10
N GLN A 114 0.71 6.14 -8.51
CA GLN A 114 -0.63 5.78 -8.96
C GLN A 114 -0.60 4.89 -10.21
N SER A 115 0.17 5.31 -11.23
CA SER A 115 0.37 4.51 -12.44
C SER A 115 0.95 3.13 -12.13
N LEU A 116 1.94 3.07 -11.24
CA LEU A 116 2.55 1.81 -10.82
C LEU A 116 1.53 0.88 -10.14
N ASN A 117 0.67 1.42 -9.27
CA ASN A 117 -0.37 0.63 -8.60
C ASN A 117 -1.35 0.03 -9.61
N TYR A 118 -1.80 0.80 -10.62
CA TYR A 118 -2.65 0.25 -11.68
C TYR A 118 -1.94 -0.84 -12.50
N LEU A 119 -0.67 -0.65 -12.85
CA LEU A 119 0.10 -1.64 -13.61
C LEU A 119 0.25 -2.95 -12.83
N ILE A 120 0.55 -2.88 -11.53
CA ILE A 120 0.69 -4.06 -10.67
C ILE A 120 -0.65 -4.82 -10.56
N LYS A 121 -1.78 -4.10 -10.43
CA LYS A 121 -3.10 -4.72 -10.39
C LYS A 121 -3.51 -5.37 -11.72
N LEU A 122 -3.23 -4.70 -12.83
CA LEU A 122 -3.51 -5.21 -14.17
C LEU A 122 -2.66 -6.44 -14.51
N ASP A 123 -1.47 -6.56 -13.92
CA ASP A 123 -0.55 -7.66 -14.20
C ASP A 123 0.07 -8.28 -12.94
N ILE A 124 -0.78 -8.93 -12.15
CA ILE A 124 -0.41 -9.64 -10.90
C ILE A 124 0.70 -10.69 -11.12
N ARG A 125 0.93 -11.15 -12.36
CA ARG A 125 1.96 -12.16 -12.68
C ARG A 125 3.33 -11.56 -13.02
N MET A 126 3.43 -10.24 -13.23
CA MET A 126 4.67 -9.59 -13.66
C MET A 126 5.75 -9.48 -12.59
N SER A 127 5.39 -9.73 -11.33
CA SER A 127 6.37 -9.71 -10.25
C SER A 127 6.62 -11.13 -9.73
N ASP A 128 7.83 -11.62 -9.98
CA ASP A 128 8.35 -12.74 -9.20
C ASP A 128 8.43 -12.32 -7.71
N GLY A 129 8.59 -13.30 -6.82
CA GLY A 129 8.62 -13.02 -5.37
C GLY A 129 9.71 -12.01 -4.96
N LYS A 130 10.78 -11.86 -5.74
CA LYS A 130 11.86 -10.91 -5.47
C LYS A 130 11.43 -9.49 -5.82
N LYS A 131 10.90 -9.26 -7.02
CA LYS A 131 10.38 -7.95 -7.45
C LYS A 131 9.25 -7.46 -6.54
N ALA A 132 8.36 -8.35 -6.11
CA ALA A 132 7.30 -7.98 -5.17
C ALA A 132 7.87 -7.46 -3.84
N SER A 133 8.97 -8.05 -3.37
CA SER A 133 9.66 -7.63 -2.15
C SER A 133 10.40 -6.30 -2.34
N GLU A 134 10.94 -6.04 -3.53
CA GLU A 134 11.52 -4.74 -3.90
C GLU A 134 10.47 -3.62 -3.97
N TYR A 135 9.24 -3.93 -4.42
CA TYR A 135 8.13 -2.98 -4.38
C TYR A 135 7.65 -2.71 -2.96
N MET A 136 7.52 -3.75 -2.14
CA MET A 136 7.20 -3.61 -0.71
C MET A 136 8.20 -2.68 -0.01
N ALA A 137 9.50 -2.90 -0.20
CA ALA A 137 10.55 -2.06 0.37
C ALA A 137 10.45 -0.60 -0.14
N MET A 138 10.22 -0.42 -1.44
CA MET A 138 10.00 0.91 -2.03
C MET A 138 8.84 1.66 -1.38
N TYR A 139 7.68 1.03 -1.23
CA TYR A 139 6.51 1.68 -0.62
C TYR A 139 6.77 2.05 0.84
N LEU A 140 7.41 1.15 1.61
CA LEU A 140 7.81 1.47 2.99
C LEU A 140 8.79 2.64 3.07
N ASP A 141 9.77 2.71 2.16
CA ASP A 141 10.73 3.83 2.12
C ASP A 141 10.04 5.17 1.87
N ILE A 142 9.01 5.19 1.00
CA ILE A 142 8.23 6.39 0.72
C ILE A 142 7.36 6.77 1.92
N MET A 143 6.71 5.79 2.55
CA MET A 143 5.90 5.99 3.75
C MET A 143 6.74 6.57 4.89
N ASP A 144 7.91 6.00 5.13
CA ASP A 144 8.89 6.46 6.13
C ASP A 144 9.41 7.87 5.82
N GLU A 145 9.78 8.14 4.55
CA GLU A 145 10.20 9.47 4.10
C GLU A 145 9.14 10.54 4.38
N VAL A 146 7.89 10.29 3.98
CA VAL A 146 6.80 11.26 4.16
C VAL A 146 6.51 11.48 5.64
N ALA A 147 6.48 10.39 6.43
CA ALA A 147 6.26 10.47 7.87
C ALA A 147 7.36 11.27 8.58
N MET A 148 8.61 11.23 8.11
CA MET A 148 9.72 11.95 8.74
C MET A 148 9.88 13.40 8.27
N HIS A 149 9.54 13.72 7.02
CA HIS A 149 9.95 15.01 6.42
C HIS A 149 8.81 15.90 5.92
N HIS A 150 7.63 15.35 5.62
CA HIS A 150 6.59 16.08 4.89
C HIS A 150 5.20 15.99 5.55
N GLN A 151 5.16 15.93 6.88
CA GLN A 151 3.94 15.66 7.65
C GLN A 151 2.78 16.66 7.40
N HIS A 152 3.10 17.89 6.96
CA HIS A 152 2.11 18.95 6.75
C HIS A 152 1.74 19.16 5.28
N GLU A 153 2.45 18.54 4.33
CA GLU A 153 2.20 18.74 2.91
C GLU A 153 1.09 17.82 2.41
N SER A 154 -0.03 18.40 1.97
CA SER A 154 -1.19 17.66 1.46
C SER A 154 -0.82 16.67 0.33
N LEU A 155 0.04 17.11 -0.60
CA LEU A 155 0.48 16.26 -1.70
C LEU A 155 1.36 15.09 -1.24
N ALA A 156 2.17 15.29 -0.20
CA ALA A 156 2.97 14.21 0.39
C ALA A 156 2.07 13.20 1.11
N LYS A 157 1.00 13.65 1.77
CA LYS A 157 -0.02 12.75 2.35
C LYS A 157 -0.69 11.89 1.28
N HIS A 158 -1.07 12.46 0.12
CA HIS A 158 -1.61 11.65 -0.98
C HIS A 158 -0.58 10.63 -1.51
N LEU A 159 0.70 10.99 -1.57
CA LEU A 159 1.76 10.05 -1.96
C LEU A 159 1.89 8.89 -0.96
N ALA A 160 1.84 9.17 0.35
CA ALA A 160 1.87 8.14 1.38
C ALA A 160 0.62 7.26 1.38
N GLU A 161 -0.56 7.83 1.10
CA GLU A 161 -1.81 7.07 0.93
C GLU A 161 -1.69 6.10 -0.25
N GLU A 162 -1.20 6.58 -1.41
CA GLU A 162 -1.02 5.72 -2.57
C GLU A 162 0.06 4.64 -2.34
N ALA A 163 1.13 4.97 -1.62
CA ALA A 163 2.14 4.00 -1.22
C ALA A 163 1.58 2.95 -0.26
N THR A 164 0.68 3.32 0.65
CA THR A 164 -0.01 2.40 1.56
C THR A 164 -0.90 1.42 0.78
N ASN A 165 -1.63 1.91 -0.22
CA ASN A 165 -2.43 1.08 -1.12
C ASN A 165 -1.56 0.10 -1.92
N GLY A 166 -0.43 0.58 -2.45
CA GLY A 166 0.54 -0.24 -3.18
C GLY A 166 1.18 -1.33 -2.31
N LEU A 167 1.57 -0.99 -1.07
CA LEU A 167 2.08 -1.92 -0.08
C LEU A 167 1.07 -3.03 0.23
N GLU A 168 -0.20 -2.67 0.42
CA GLU A 168 -1.26 -3.63 0.67
C GLU A 168 -1.38 -4.63 -0.49
N VAL A 169 -1.49 -4.14 -1.73
CA VAL A 169 -1.59 -4.99 -2.91
C VAL A 169 -0.37 -5.92 -3.04
N ALA A 170 0.84 -5.38 -2.88
CA ALA A 170 2.06 -6.18 -2.95
C ALA A 170 2.09 -7.31 -1.91
N CYS A 171 1.69 -7.03 -0.67
CA CYS A 171 1.66 -8.02 0.41
C CYS A 171 0.50 -9.02 0.28
N GLN A 172 -0.63 -8.61 -0.29
CA GLN A 172 -1.78 -9.49 -0.52
C GLN A 172 -1.52 -10.46 -1.69
N SER A 173 -0.95 -9.96 -2.79
CA SER A 173 -0.73 -10.76 -4.00
C SER A 173 0.50 -11.66 -3.92
N HIS A 174 1.52 -11.28 -3.12
CA HIS A 174 2.79 -12.02 -3.08
C HIS A 174 3.19 -12.41 -1.64
N PRO A 175 3.14 -13.70 -1.27
CA PRO A 175 3.53 -14.17 0.06
C PRO A 175 4.99 -13.85 0.45
N ALA A 176 5.88 -13.73 -0.54
CA ALA A 176 7.29 -13.37 -0.31
C ALA A 176 7.41 -11.93 0.23
N ALA A 177 6.74 -10.97 -0.41
CA ALA A 177 6.73 -9.57 0.04
C ALA A 177 6.19 -9.45 1.48
N PHE A 178 5.13 -10.19 1.80
CA PHE A 178 4.57 -10.18 3.15
C PHE A 178 5.47 -10.83 4.20
N ARG A 179 6.18 -11.92 3.85
CA ARG A 179 7.18 -12.54 4.74
C ARG A 179 8.34 -11.57 5.01
N ASP A 180 8.71 -10.79 4.01
CA ASP A 180 9.77 -9.79 4.11
C ASP A 180 9.30 -8.57 4.94
N LEU A 181 8.04 -8.15 4.83
CA LEU A 181 7.41 -7.16 5.72
C LEU A 181 7.46 -7.57 7.20
N CYS A 182 7.38 -8.88 7.47
CA CYS A 182 7.46 -9.42 8.83
C CYS A 182 8.88 -9.43 9.41
N GLN A 183 9.91 -9.00 8.65
CA GLN A 183 11.26 -8.85 9.17
C GLN A 183 11.40 -7.59 10.03
N PRO A 184 12.40 -7.51 10.92
CA PRO A 184 12.53 -6.41 11.88
C PRO A 184 12.57 -5.01 11.26
N ASP A 185 13.41 -4.77 10.24
CA ASP A 185 13.58 -3.42 9.68
C ASP A 185 12.34 -2.95 8.89
N PRO A 186 11.72 -3.77 8.01
CA PRO A 186 10.46 -3.41 7.36
C PRO A 186 9.31 -3.19 8.35
N LEU A 187 9.22 -4.04 9.39
CA LEU A 187 8.22 -3.87 10.45
C LEU A 187 8.42 -2.56 11.22
N ALA A 188 9.66 -2.20 11.55
CA ALA A 188 9.95 -0.94 12.23
C ALA A 188 9.47 0.27 11.42
N LYS A 189 9.65 0.27 10.09
CA LYS A 189 9.13 1.32 9.20
C LYS A 189 7.60 1.37 9.19
N LEU A 190 6.93 0.22 9.10
CA LEU A 190 5.47 0.15 9.17
C LEU A 190 4.95 0.72 10.51
N LEU A 191 5.61 0.39 11.61
CA LEU A 191 5.24 0.88 12.95
C LEU A 191 5.51 2.38 13.11
N GLY A 192 6.63 2.88 12.58
CA GLY A 192 6.92 4.32 12.55
C GLY A 192 5.88 5.10 11.74
N PHE A 193 5.41 4.54 10.63
CA PHE A 193 4.36 5.14 9.82
C PHE A 193 2.98 5.13 10.51
N LEU A 194 2.68 4.13 11.34
CA LEU A 194 1.37 3.95 11.97
C LEU A 194 0.95 5.19 12.78
N THR A 195 1.87 5.81 13.53
CA THR A 195 1.62 7.07 14.25
C THR A 195 1.30 8.23 13.31
N PHE A 196 1.94 8.30 12.15
CA PHE A 196 1.65 9.33 11.16
C PHE A 196 0.31 9.10 10.46
N ALA A 197 -0.06 7.84 10.21
CA ALA A 197 -1.30 7.46 9.54
C ALA A 197 -2.57 7.96 10.28
N SER A 198 -2.53 8.14 11.61
CA SER A 198 -3.64 8.72 12.36
C SER A 198 -3.89 10.21 12.09
N THR A 199 -2.97 10.88 11.39
CA THR A 199 -3.13 12.28 10.94
C THR A 199 -3.64 12.39 9.50
N MET A 200 -3.95 11.25 8.86
CA MET A 200 -4.37 11.13 7.47
C MET A 200 -5.85 10.75 7.37
N HIS A 201 -6.34 10.56 6.15
CA HIS A 201 -7.68 10.01 5.94
C HIS A 201 -7.83 8.65 6.63
N VAL A 202 -8.98 8.40 7.26
CA VAL A 202 -9.20 7.22 8.13
C VAL A 202 -8.91 5.89 7.44
N ASN A 203 -9.14 5.80 6.13
CA ASN A 203 -8.87 4.58 5.37
C ASN A 203 -7.37 4.21 5.38
N VAL A 204 -6.46 5.18 5.41
CA VAL A 204 -5.00 4.92 5.47
C VAL A 204 -4.65 4.22 6.79
N LEU A 205 -5.19 4.72 7.91
CA LEU A 205 -5.01 4.09 9.21
C LEU A 205 -5.63 2.68 9.25
N LEU A 206 -6.85 2.51 8.70
CA LEU A 206 -7.52 1.21 8.66
C LEU A 206 -6.75 0.18 7.80
N THR A 207 -6.23 0.58 6.65
CA THR A 207 -5.39 -0.27 5.79
C THR A 207 -4.10 -0.65 6.49
N THR A 208 -3.45 0.30 7.17
CA THR A 208 -2.22 0.06 7.92
C THR A 208 -2.47 -0.90 9.11
N LEU A 209 -3.59 -0.73 9.83
CA LEU A 209 -4.02 -1.63 10.91
C LEU A 209 -4.37 -3.04 10.38
N SER A 210 -4.98 -3.15 9.20
CA SER A 210 -5.25 -4.44 8.54
C SER A 210 -3.95 -5.19 8.22
N LEU A 211 -2.93 -4.47 7.71
CA LEU A 211 -1.59 -5.04 7.50
C LEU A 211 -0.95 -5.45 8.82
N LEU A 212 -1.02 -4.60 9.86
CA LEU A 212 -0.50 -4.92 11.18
C LEU A 212 -1.18 -6.16 11.77
N GLN A 213 -2.49 -6.30 11.65
CA GLN A 213 -3.23 -7.47 12.11
C GLN A 213 -2.66 -8.75 11.48
N LYS A 214 -2.42 -8.74 10.16
CA LYS A 214 -1.81 -9.87 9.45
C LYS A 214 -0.40 -10.17 9.97
N VAL A 215 0.41 -9.13 10.22
CA VAL A 215 1.75 -9.28 10.82
C VAL A 215 1.63 -9.94 12.20
N CYS A 216 0.71 -9.48 13.06
CA CYS A 216 0.43 -10.06 14.37
C CYS A 216 0.06 -11.54 14.31
N GLN A 217 -0.59 -11.98 13.23
CA GLN A 217 -0.93 -13.40 13.00
C GLN A 217 0.28 -14.26 12.55
N ARG A 218 1.37 -13.67 12.07
CA ARG A 218 2.52 -14.43 11.54
C ARG A 218 3.75 -14.36 12.43
N VAL A 219 4.05 -13.19 12.96
CA VAL A 219 5.27 -12.95 13.74
C VAL A 219 5.12 -13.55 15.14
N HIS A 220 6.21 -14.14 15.63
CA HIS A 220 6.30 -14.59 17.02
C HIS A 220 7.09 -13.54 17.79
N PHE A 221 6.40 -12.79 18.64
CA PHE A 221 6.96 -11.67 19.40
C PHE A 221 7.65 -12.09 20.71
N HIS A 222 7.76 -13.40 20.97
CA HIS A 222 8.32 -13.94 22.22
C HIS A 222 9.44 -14.92 21.97
N THR A 223 10.33 -15.04 22.96
CA THR A 223 11.19 -16.22 23.07
C THR A 223 10.29 -17.43 23.24
N LYS A 224 10.45 -18.45 22.40
CA LYS A 224 10.02 -19.80 22.81
C LYS A 224 10.61 -20.04 24.20
N PRO A 225 9.86 -20.58 25.18
CA PRO A 225 10.48 -21.05 26.41
C PRO A 225 11.63 -21.98 26.01
N PRO A 226 12.78 -21.94 26.71
CA PRO A 226 13.88 -22.84 26.40
C PRO A 226 13.30 -24.24 26.38
N SER A 227 13.34 -24.89 25.22
CA SER A 227 12.87 -26.26 25.11
C SER A 227 13.68 -27.06 26.13
N SER A 228 13.01 -27.67 27.10
CA SER A 228 13.61 -28.66 27.99
C SER A 228 13.99 -29.88 27.14
N SER A 229 15.15 -29.77 26.50
CA SER A 229 15.76 -30.82 25.69
C SER A 229 17.16 -31.01 26.24
N SER A 230 17.24 -31.93 27.20
CA SER A 230 18.43 -32.67 27.54
C SER A 230 18.94 -33.40 26.29
N ALA A 231 19.83 -32.79 25.52
CA ALA A 231 20.71 -33.49 24.59
C ALA A 231 21.95 -32.63 24.27
N PRO A 232 23.18 -33.11 24.54
CA PRO A 232 24.38 -32.36 24.25
C PRO A 232 24.73 -32.47 22.76
N HIS A 233 25.22 -31.37 22.20
CA HIS A 233 25.92 -31.27 20.92
C HIS A 233 25.13 -31.52 19.63
N ARG A 234 24.58 -30.44 19.08
CA ARG A 234 24.73 -30.14 17.65
C ARG A 234 24.76 -28.63 17.45
N LYS A 235 25.88 -28.11 16.95
CA LYS A 235 26.05 -26.70 16.57
C LYS A 235 24.93 -26.32 15.58
N LEU A 236 24.02 -25.41 15.97
CA LEU A 236 23.16 -24.74 15.01
C LEU A 236 23.91 -23.54 14.42
N PRO A 237 24.04 -23.44 13.08
CA PRO A 237 24.43 -22.19 12.45
C PRO A 237 23.23 -21.24 12.41
N HIS A 238 23.49 -19.96 12.70
CA HIS A 238 22.58 -18.82 12.60
C HIS A 238 21.44 -18.73 13.62
N ALA A 239 21.74 -18.08 14.75
CA ALA A 239 20.74 -17.38 15.53
C ALA A 239 19.98 -16.39 14.63
N LYS A 240 18.69 -16.64 14.41
CA LYS A 240 17.78 -15.65 13.80
C LYS A 240 17.75 -14.39 14.67
N PRO A 241 17.72 -13.19 14.07
CA PRO A 241 17.81 -11.94 14.81
C PRO A 241 16.68 -11.82 15.84
N ALA A 242 17.05 -11.45 17.07
CA ALA A 242 16.17 -11.27 18.23
C ALA A 242 15.22 -10.06 18.13
N ALA A 243 15.15 -9.41 16.97
CA ALA A 243 14.55 -8.09 16.83
C ALA A 243 13.00 -8.01 16.73
N PRO A 244 12.22 -9.06 16.41
CA PRO A 244 10.75 -8.95 16.46
C PRO A 244 10.21 -8.67 17.87
N GLN A 245 10.94 -9.05 18.93
CA GLN A 245 10.50 -8.87 20.32
C GLN A 245 10.47 -7.40 20.73
N ALA A 246 11.39 -6.60 20.21
CA ALA A 246 11.44 -5.16 20.47
C ALA A 246 10.26 -4.39 19.86
N ALA A 247 9.56 -4.98 18.88
CA ALA A 247 8.41 -4.36 18.23
C ALA A 247 7.13 -4.44 19.09
N LEU A 248 7.02 -5.42 19.99
CA LEU A 248 5.79 -5.67 20.74
C LEU A 248 5.38 -4.49 21.65
N PRO A 249 6.27 -3.88 22.45
CA PRO A 249 5.90 -2.70 23.25
C PRO A 249 5.36 -1.56 22.38
N THR A 250 5.98 -1.30 21.23
CA THR A 250 5.55 -0.27 20.27
C THR A 250 4.16 -0.58 19.70
N ILE A 251 3.91 -1.85 19.35
CA ILE A 251 2.60 -2.31 18.88
C ILE A 251 1.55 -2.10 19.97
N MET A 252 1.79 -2.56 21.19
CA MET A 252 0.83 -2.45 22.30
C MET A 252 0.51 -0.98 22.62
N ALA A 253 1.52 -0.10 22.67
CA ALA A 253 1.32 1.33 22.91
C ALA A 253 0.48 2.00 21.80
N ALA A 254 0.71 1.63 20.54
CA ALA A 254 -0.08 2.12 19.42
C ALA A 254 -1.54 1.63 19.51
N LEU A 255 -1.75 0.34 19.79
CA LEU A 255 -3.10 -0.24 19.90
C LEU A 255 -3.90 0.35 21.07
N GLU A 256 -3.25 0.62 22.21
CA GLU A 256 -3.88 1.35 23.33
C GLU A 256 -4.36 2.74 22.91
N THR A 257 -3.59 3.45 22.08
CA THR A 257 -4.00 4.75 21.53
C THR A 257 -5.22 4.59 20.61
N TYR A 258 -5.27 3.54 19.80
CA TYR A 258 -6.33 3.35 18.80
C TYR A 258 -7.63 2.75 19.33
N ILE A 259 -7.62 2.05 20.47
CA ILE A 259 -8.86 1.71 21.18
C ILE A 259 -9.56 3.00 21.65
N GLY A 260 -8.81 4.03 22.04
CA GLY A 260 -9.35 5.33 22.43
C GLY A 260 -9.79 6.21 21.26
N HIS A 261 -9.70 5.73 20.02
CA HIS A 261 -9.97 6.54 18.84
C HIS A 261 -11.47 6.83 18.67
N ILE A 262 -11.83 8.03 18.17
CA ILE A 262 -13.24 8.45 18.01
C ILE A 262 -14.00 7.62 16.97
N ASN A 263 -13.32 7.10 15.96
CA ASN A 263 -13.92 6.31 14.90
C ASN A 263 -14.03 4.82 15.30
N PRO A 264 -15.25 4.24 15.39
CA PRO A 264 -15.43 2.85 15.80
C PRO A 264 -14.74 1.81 14.92
N ARG A 265 -14.56 2.09 13.61
CA ARG A 265 -13.84 1.17 12.72
C ARG A 265 -12.37 1.03 13.09
N VAL A 266 -11.76 2.11 13.58
CA VAL A 266 -10.37 2.09 14.08
C VAL A 266 -10.30 1.29 15.37
N GLN A 267 -11.26 1.48 16.28
CA GLN A 267 -11.37 0.70 17.52
C GLN A 267 -11.47 -0.80 17.20
N VAL A 268 -12.36 -1.20 16.29
CA VAL A 268 -12.49 -2.60 15.82
C VAL A 268 -11.16 -3.13 15.26
N GLY A 269 -10.46 -2.33 14.45
CA GLY A 269 -9.15 -2.71 13.91
C GLY A 269 -8.10 -2.95 15.00
N ALA A 270 -8.07 -2.07 16.01
CA ALA A 270 -7.16 -2.18 17.14
C ALA A 270 -7.48 -3.42 18.00
N ILE A 271 -8.76 -3.61 18.33
CA ILE A 271 -9.25 -4.77 19.09
C ILE A 271 -8.88 -6.08 18.37
N LYS A 272 -9.09 -6.17 17.05
CA LYS A 272 -8.70 -7.35 16.26
C LYS A 272 -7.20 -7.64 16.35
N CYS A 273 -6.34 -6.62 16.31
CA CYS A 273 -4.90 -6.82 16.48
C CYS A 273 -4.58 -7.34 17.88
N MET A 274 -5.19 -6.75 18.92
CA MET A 274 -4.98 -7.17 20.31
C MET A 274 -5.46 -8.60 20.56
N THR A 275 -6.65 -8.96 20.09
CA THR A 275 -7.19 -10.33 20.20
C THR A 275 -6.27 -11.37 19.57
N VAL A 276 -5.73 -11.08 18.37
CA VAL A 276 -4.75 -11.95 17.71
C VAL A 276 -3.49 -12.12 18.57
N LEU A 277 -2.99 -11.04 19.16
CA LEU A 277 -1.82 -11.06 20.01
C LEU A 277 -2.09 -11.84 21.31
N PHE A 278 -3.23 -11.63 21.98
CA PHE A 278 -3.62 -12.36 23.20
C PHE A 278 -3.83 -13.86 22.99
N HIS A 279 -4.34 -14.27 21.83
CA HIS A 279 -4.47 -15.71 21.53
C HIS A 279 -3.13 -16.41 21.33
N ARG A 280 -2.09 -15.68 20.92
CA ARG A 280 -0.78 -16.24 20.57
C ARG A 280 0.26 -16.07 21.66
N THR A 281 -0.02 -15.21 22.64
CA THR A 281 0.89 -14.86 23.71
C THR A 281 0.13 -14.64 25.01
N PRO A 282 0.65 -15.11 26.17
CA PRO A 282 0.17 -14.68 27.48
C PRO A 282 0.51 -13.20 27.76
N LEU A 283 -0.16 -12.27 27.09
CA LEU A 283 0.05 -10.81 27.23
C LEU A 283 -0.75 -10.22 28.40
N HIS A 284 -1.09 -11.01 29.42
CA HIS A 284 -1.87 -10.53 30.56
C HIS A 284 -1.21 -9.31 31.24
N GLU A 285 0.13 -9.23 31.21
CA GLU A 285 0.89 -8.09 31.72
C GLU A 285 0.75 -6.81 30.88
N HIS A 286 0.31 -6.91 29.62
CA HIS A 286 0.09 -5.77 28.72
C HIS A 286 -1.38 -5.31 28.65
N LEU A 287 -2.29 -5.98 29.34
CA LEU A 287 -3.65 -5.47 29.58
C LEU A 287 -3.59 -4.42 30.69
N THR A 288 -3.30 -3.18 30.31
CA THR A 288 -3.30 -2.05 31.26
C THR A 288 -4.73 -1.76 31.73
N ALA A 289 -4.87 -1.18 32.92
CA ALA A 289 -6.17 -0.74 33.43
C ALA A 289 -6.84 0.30 32.50
N SER A 290 -6.03 1.05 31.74
CA SER A 290 -6.49 1.99 30.71
C SER A 290 -7.16 1.25 29.55
N VAL A 291 -6.49 0.25 28.96
CA VAL A 291 -7.07 -0.62 27.93
C VAL A 291 -8.36 -1.28 28.40
N THR A 292 -8.36 -1.88 29.60
CA THR A 292 -9.57 -2.51 30.16
C THR A 292 -10.72 -1.52 30.30
N ARG A 293 -10.45 -0.30 30.79
CA ARG A 293 -11.48 0.74 30.92
C ARG A 293 -12.06 1.14 29.57
N GLN A 294 -11.21 1.32 28.56
CA GLN A 294 -11.68 1.71 27.23
C GLN A 294 -12.51 0.61 26.57
N LEU A 295 -12.08 -0.66 26.69
CA LEU A 295 -12.86 -1.81 26.21
C LEU A 295 -14.23 -1.86 26.88
N LEU A 296 -14.29 -1.75 28.21
CA LEU A 296 -15.56 -1.70 28.95
C LEU A 296 -16.46 -0.54 28.49
N HIS A 297 -15.88 0.64 28.27
CA HIS A 297 -16.61 1.80 27.74
C HIS A 297 -17.20 1.53 26.36
N ILE A 298 -16.45 0.87 25.46
CA ILE A 298 -16.92 0.47 24.13
C ILE A 298 -18.05 -0.57 24.23
N MET A 299 -17.92 -1.56 25.12
CA MET A 299 -18.93 -2.61 25.30
C MET A 299 -20.28 -2.04 25.74
N VAL A 300 -20.28 -1.03 26.62
CA VAL A 300 -21.51 -0.42 27.17
C VAL A 300 -21.95 0.84 26.41
N ALA A 301 -21.24 1.23 25.36
CA ALA A 301 -21.57 2.41 24.57
C ALA A 301 -22.95 2.24 23.91
N PRO A 302 -23.82 3.26 23.95
CA PRO A 302 -25.11 3.20 23.28
C PRO A 302 -24.93 3.00 21.78
N SER A 303 -25.74 2.12 21.20
CA SER A 303 -25.77 1.88 19.76
C SER A 303 -26.14 3.18 19.04
N THR A 304 -25.21 3.69 18.24
CA THR A 304 -25.49 4.78 17.29
C THR A 304 -25.96 4.18 15.97
N ASP A 305 -26.87 4.86 15.26
CA ASP A 305 -27.52 4.36 14.03
C ASP A 305 -26.53 4.00 12.89
N ASP A 306 -25.29 4.47 12.94
CA ASP A 306 -24.26 4.25 11.92
C ASP A 306 -23.67 2.82 11.87
N GLY A 307 -24.15 1.87 12.69
CA GLY A 307 -23.73 0.45 12.71
C GLY A 307 -22.32 0.18 13.24
N GLY A 308 -21.38 1.13 13.11
CA GLY A 308 -20.00 0.99 13.54
C GLY A 308 -19.81 0.88 15.05
N SER A 309 -20.65 1.56 15.85
CA SER A 309 -20.62 1.46 17.33
C SER A 309 -21.00 0.07 17.82
N HIS A 310 -22.01 -0.56 17.18
CA HIS A 310 -22.41 -1.93 17.50
C HIS A 310 -21.33 -2.96 17.14
N ASP A 311 -20.65 -2.79 16.00
CA ASP A 311 -19.53 -3.67 15.63
C ASP A 311 -18.33 -3.52 16.58
N ALA A 312 -18.06 -2.32 17.07
CA ALA A 312 -17.03 -2.07 18.09
C ALA A 312 -17.39 -2.71 19.42
N SER A 313 -18.64 -2.56 19.88
CA SER A 313 -19.17 -3.21 21.09
C SER A 313 -19.09 -4.74 21.00
N ARG A 314 -19.44 -5.34 19.85
CA ARG A 314 -19.30 -6.79 19.62
C ARG A 314 -17.86 -7.27 19.54
N ALA A 315 -16.93 -6.42 19.14
CA ALA A 315 -15.52 -6.77 19.03
C ALA A 315 -14.81 -6.74 20.39
N ALA A 316 -15.17 -5.78 21.25
CA ALA A 316 -14.62 -5.56 22.59
C ALA A 316 -15.00 -6.67 23.57
#